data_AF-A0A397IZP3-F1
#
_entry.id   AF-A0A397IZP3-F1
#
_cell.length_a   1.000
_cell.length_b   1.000
_cell.length_c   1.000
_cell.angle_alpha   90.00
_cell.angle_beta   90.00
_cell.angle_gamma   90.00
#
_symmetry.space_group_name_H-M   'P 1'
#
loop_
_entity.id
_entity.type
_entity.pdbx_description
1 polymer ?
#
loop_
_entity_poly.entity_id
_entity_poly.type
_entity_poly.pdbx_seq_one_letter_code
_entity_poly.pdbx_strand_id
1 'polypeptide(L)'
;MEQNTTNNLNEVVNEINKNSISGKLDTEETPKVDYGGNGICEECRENKNTGYDWCLQCNSQHFQQNFGNWTSGNKDVVKIIQESQSNCTIKYFIIEWISYSKFEDIKYIDKGGFGKIYSAFWKEGNIFKWNIYLLVKVINKVNKYYKINYRKI
;
A
#
# COMPACT_ATOMS: atom_id res chain seq x y z
N MET A 1 -11.21 64.83 -14.15
CA MET A 1 -10.17 64.89 -13.10
C MET A 1 -9.97 63.47 -12.60
N GLU A 2 -9.03 62.76 -13.22
CA GLU A 2 -8.61 61.43 -12.76
C GLU A 2 -7.63 61.64 -11.60
N GLN A 3 -8.00 61.21 -10.39
CA GLN A 3 -7.06 61.11 -9.29
C GLN A 3 -6.47 59.70 -9.30
N ASN A 4 -5.24 59.61 -9.81
CA ASN A 4 -4.32 58.51 -9.59
C ASN A 4 -4.10 58.33 -8.09
N THR A 5 -4.34 57.13 -7.57
CA THR A 5 -3.70 56.66 -6.34
C THR A 5 -2.99 55.37 -6.67
N THR A 6 -1.72 55.50 -7.04
CA THR A 6 -0.78 54.39 -7.22
C THR A 6 -0.53 53.78 -5.85
N ASN A 7 -1.36 52.82 -5.44
CA ASN A 7 -1.07 51.99 -4.28
C ASN A 7 0.13 51.13 -4.62
N ASN A 8 1.25 51.44 -3.97
CA ASN A 8 2.54 50.83 -4.16
C ASN A 8 2.43 49.34 -3.82
N LEU A 9 2.41 48.49 -4.84
CA LEU A 9 2.38 47.03 -4.73
C LEU A 9 3.48 46.49 -3.79
N ASN A 10 4.58 47.23 -3.62
CA ASN A 10 5.69 46.82 -2.75
C ASN A 10 5.36 46.93 -1.25
N GLU A 11 4.43 47.78 -0.82
CA GLU A 11 4.00 47.82 0.59
C GLU A 11 3.09 46.64 0.93
N VAL A 12 2.17 46.27 0.04
CA VAL A 12 1.27 45.11 0.22
C VAL A 12 2.05 43.79 0.19
N VAL A 13 3.05 43.67 -0.69
CA VAL A 13 3.89 42.48 -0.77
C VAL A 13 4.77 42.30 0.47
N ASN A 14 5.22 43.39 1.11
CA ASN A 14 6.06 43.32 2.30
C ASN A 14 5.28 42.97 3.59
N GLU A 15 4.02 43.37 3.69
CA GLU A 15 3.11 42.96 4.79
C GLU A 15 2.70 41.48 4.68
N ILE A 16 2.49 40.97 3.45
CA ILE A 16 2.20 39.55 3.19
C ILE A 16 3.42 38.67 3.50
N ASN A 17 4.62 39.12 3.13
CA ASN A 17 5.86 38.38 3.37
C ASN A 17 6.30 38.34 4.84
N LYS A 18 5.83 39.28 5.69
CA LYS A 18 6.09 39.23 7.14
C LYS A 18 5.15 38.29 7.90
N ASN A 19 3.96 37.99 7.35
CA ASN A 19 2.93 37.21 8.05
C ASN A 19 2.71 35.79 7.49
N SER A 20 3.48 35.35 6.49
CA SER A 20 3.41 33.98 6.00
C SER A 20 4.79 33.32 5.99
N ILE A 21 4.90 32.26 6.81
CA ILE A 21 5.97 31.25 6.86
C ILE A 21 7.15 31.59 7.80
N SER A 22 6.84 31.65 9.10
CA SER A 22 7.74 31.22 10.17
C SER A 22 7.17 29.96 10.85
N GLY A 23 7.06 28.88 10.08
CA GLY A 23 6.73 27.56 10.58
C GLY A 23 7.49 26.54 9.74
N LYS A 24 8.33 25.74 10.38
CA LYS A 24 9.09 24.65 9.75
C LYS A 24 8.19 23.84 8.83
N LEU A 25 8.68 23.59 7.61
CA LEU A 25 8.17 22.54 6.74
C LEU A 25 8.58 21.20 7.39
N ASP A 26 7.80 20.74 8.35
CA ASP A 26 7.87 19.36 8.78
C ASP A 26 7.45 18.54 7.57
N THR A 27 8.38 17.77 7.04
CA THR A 27 8.14 16.66 6.12
C THR A 27 6.87 15.94 6.57
N GLU A 28 5.90 15.76 5.68
CA GLU A 28 4.72 14.91 5.94
C GLU A 28 5.22 13.49 6.19
N GLU A 29 5.63 13.22 7.43
CA GLU A 29 5.68 11.88 7.97
C GLU A 29 4.24 11.39 7.92
N THR A 30 4.03 10.32 7.16
CA THR A 30 2.81 9.51 7.21
C THR A 30 2.34 9.42 8.66
N PRO A 31 1.05 9.68 8.98
CA PRO A 31 0.56 9.66 10.35
C PRO A 31 0.99 8.36 11.03
N LYS A 32 1.92 8.44 11.98
CA LYS A 32 2.34 7.30 12.81
C LYS A 32 1.18 7.00 13.73
N VAL A 33 0.26 6.17 13.26
CA VAL A 33 -0.84 5.65 14.09
C VAL A 33 -0.20 4.82 15.20
N ASP A 34 -0.24 5.31 16.44
CA ASP A 34 0.27 4.58 17.60
C ASP A 34 -0.72 3.47 17.97
N TYR A 35 -0.53 2.31 17.35
CA TYR A 35 -1.23 1.08 17.71
C TYR A 35 -0.62 0.53 19.00
N GLY A 36 -0.96 1.14 20.14
CA GLY A 36 -0.51 0.68 21.46
C GLY A 36 -0.68 -0.83 21.62
N GLY A 37 0.41 -1.51 22.04
CA GLY A 37 0.34 -2.84 22.66
C GLY A 37 0.88 -4.05 21.89
N ASN A 38 1.42 -3.93 20.67
CA ASN A 38 1.84 -5.12 19.90
C ASN A 38 3.28 -5.63 20.19
N GLY A 39 3.97 -5.04 21.18
CA GLY A 39 5.31 -5.46 21.58
C GLY A 39 6.41 -5.14 20.57
N ILE A 40 7.64 -5.55 20.91
CA ILE A 40 8.80 -5.48 20.03
C ILE A 40 8.73 -6.63 19.02
N CYS A 41 9.08 -6.36 17.77
CA CYS A 41 9.14 -7.36 16.71
C CYS A 41 10.18 -8.44 17.05
N GLU A 42 9.78 -9.70 17.03
CA GLU A 42 10.68 -10.83 17.33
C GLU A 42 11.75 -11.06 16.26
N GLU A 43 11.47 -10.66 15.01
CA GLU A 43 12.35 -10.84 13.86
C GLU A 43 13.52 -9.86 13.90
N CYS A 44 13.26 -8.54 13.90
CA CYS A 44 14.33 -7.55 13.92
C CYS A 44 14.78 -7.14 15.33
N ARG A 45 13.97 -7.35 16.38
CA ARG A 45 14.24 -6.96 17.77
C ARG A 45 14.53 -5.47 18.01
N GLU A 46 14.35 -4.64 16.98
CA GLU A 46 14.63 -3.20 17.01
C GLU A 46 13.35 -2.37 16.91
N ASN A 47 12.39 -2.82 16.08
CA ASN A 47 11.17 -2.07 15.79
C ASN A 47 9.99 -2.61 16.61
N LYS A 48 9.07 -1.71 16.99
CA LYS A 48 7.75 -2.11 17.50
C LYS A 48 6.92 -2.71 16.36
N ASN A 49 6.05 -3.67 16.69
CA ASN A 49 5.05 -4.15 15.74
C ASN A 49 4.00 -3.06 15.50
N THR A 50 3.62 -2.85 14.24
CA THR A 50 2.56 -1.92 13.84
C THR A 50 1.17 -2.57 13.87
N GLY A 51 1.10 -3.90 13.98
CA GLY A 51 -0.14 -4.66 14.15
C GLY A 51 0.12 -5.99 14.87
N TYR A 52 -0.94 -6.74 15.17
CA TYR A 52 -0.82 -8.06 15.80
C TYR A 52 -0.03 -9.02 14.88
N ASP A 53 1.13 -9.48 15.36
CA ASP A 53 2.13 -10.25 14.61
C ASP A 53 2.60 -9.57 13.30
N TRP A 54 2.64 -8.24 13.26
CA TRP A 54 3.03 -7.49 12.06
C TRP A 54 4.00 -6.36 12.36
N CYS A 55 5.22 -6.47 11.82
CA CYS A 55 6.21 -5.39 11.79
C CYS A 55 6.31 -4.81 10.38
N LEU A 56 5.96 -3.53 10.21
CA LEU A 56 6.01 -2.84 8.93
C LEU A 56 7.37 -2.99 8.23
N GLN A 57 8.48 -2.79 8.95
CA GLN A 57 9.83 -2.83 8.38
C GLN A 57 10.18 -4.21 7.83
N CYS A 58 10.06 -5.26 8.66
CA CYS A 58 10.35 -6.64 8.23
C CYS A 58 9.43 -7.08 7.09
N ASN A 59 8.12 -6.84 7.21
CA ASN A 59 7.16 -7.26 6.18
C ASN A 59 7.41 -6.56 4.84
N SER A 60 7.67 -5.25 4.86
CA SER A 60 8.02 -4.48 3.66
C SER A 60 9.26 -5.05 2.96
N GLN A 61 10.31 -5.39 3.72
CA GLN A 61 11.52 -6.03 3.18
C GLN A 61 11.22 -7.39 2.54
N HIS A 62 10.43 -8.25 3.18
CA HIS A 62 10.03 -9.55 2.62
C HIS A 62 9.26 -9.41 1.29
N PHE A 63 8.41 -8.40 1.17
CA PHE A 63 7.70 -8.12 -0.08
C PHE A 63 8.63 -7.59 -1.16
N GLN A 64 9.53 -6.65 -0.82
CA GLN A 64 10.48 -6.05 -1.77
C GLN A 64 11.37 -7.09 -2.45
N GLN A 65 11.79 -8.14 -1.74
CA GLN A 65 12.54 -9.27 -2.31
C GLN A 65 11.81 -9.97 -3.47
N ASN A 66 10.48 -9.86 -3.53
CA ASN A 66 9.63 -10.50 -4.52
C ASN A 66 9.14 -9.54 -5.63
N PHE A 67 9.45 -8.25 -5.57
CA PHE A 67 8.96 -7.26 -6.54
C PHE A 67 9.43 -7.52 -7.97
N GLY A 68 10.61 -8.10 -8.15
CA GLY A 68 11.15 -8.47 -9.47
C GLY A 68 10.42 -9.63 -10.16
N ASN A 69 9.59 -10.39 -9.44
CA ASN A 69 8.97 -11.61 -9.95
C ASN A 69 7.59 -11.38 -10.61
N TRP A 70 7.12 -10.13 -10.68
CA TRP A 70 5.73 -9.84 -11.11
C TRP A 70 5.66 -9.53 -12.60
N THR A 71 4.94 -10.35 -13.35
CA THR A 71 4.83 -10.27 -14.83
C THR A 71 3.47 -9.71 -15.29
N SER A 72 2.92 -8.72 -14.58
CA SER A 72 1.55 -8.24 -14.85
C SER A 72 1.36 -7.58 -16.22
N GLY A 73 2.44 -7.09 -16.84
CA GLY A 73 2.39 -6.27 -18.04
C GLY A 73 1.83 -4.84 -17.83
N ASN A 74 1.31 -4.52 -16.64
CA ASN A 74 0.75 -3.20 -16.29
C ASN A 74 1.54 -2.58 -15.12
N LYS A 75 2.32 -1.54 -15.43
CA LYS A 75 3.21 -0.85 -14.48
C LYS A 75 2.45 -0.12 -13.38
N ASP A 76 1.28 0.46 -13.68
CA ASP A 76 0.50 1.20 -12.70
C ASP A 76 -0.10 0.26 -11.64
N VAL A 77 -0.62 -0.89 -12.07
CA VAL A 77 -1.10 -1.93 -11.16
C VAL A 77 0.04 -2.44 -10.27
N VAL A 78 1.22 -2.69 -10.85
CA VAL A 78 2.40 -3.13 -10.08
C VAL A 78 2.77 -2.09 -9.03
N LYS A 79 2.81 -0.80 -9.40
CA LYS A 79 3.16 0.29 -8.49
C LYS A 79 2.19 0.38 -7.31
N ILE A 80 0.88 0.32 -7.55
CA ILE A 80 -0.15 0.35 -6.48
C ILE A 80 0.05 -0.82 -5.50
N ILE A 81 0.33 -2.02 -6.03
CA ILE A 81 0.55 -3.19 -5.19
C ILE A 81 1.84 -3.04 -4.38
N GLN A 82 2.94 -2.57 -4.98
CA GLN A 82 4.20 -2.33 -4.28
C GLN A 82 4.05 -1.26 -3.18
N GLU A 83 3.33 -0.18 -3.46
CA GLU A 83 3.02 0.87 -2.48
C GLU A 83 2.18 0.34 -1.32
N SER A 84 1.17 -0.48 -1.61
CA SER A 84 0.38 -1.17 -0.58
C SER A 84 1.28 -2.05 0.29
N GLN A 85 2.11 -2.91 -0.30
CA GLN A 85 2.95 -3.86 0.43
C GLN A 85 4.07 -3.18 1.22
N SER A 86 4.58 -2.04 0.75
CA SER A 86 5.67 -1.31 1.40
C SER A 86 5.21 -0.51 2.62
N ASN A 87 3.94 -0.10 2.66
CA ASN A 87 3.40 0.82 3.66
C ASN A 87 2.32 0.18 4.56
N CYS A 88 2.00 -1.10 4.37
CA CYS A 88 0.93 -1.75 5.11
C CYS A 88 1.31 -1.95 6.58
N THR A 89 0.54 -1.34 7.49
CA THR A 89 0.76 -1.46 8.95
C THR A 89 0.05 -2.66 9.57
N ILE A 90 -0.93 -3.24 8.87
CA ILE A 90 -1.75 -4.37 9.34
C ILE A 90 -2.02 -5.31 8.17
N LYS A 91 -1.76 -6.61 8.35
CA LYS A 91 -1.91 -7.67 7.33
C LYS A 91 -3.22 -7.68 6.53
N TYR A 92 -4.33 -7.19 7.08
CA TYR A 92 -5.63 -7.25 6.41
C TYR A 92 -5.81 -6.21 5.29
N PHE A 93 -4.98 -5.17 5.26
CA PHE A 93 -5.06 -4.09 4.26
C PHE A 93 -4.08 -4.26 3.10
N ILE A 94 -3.32 -5.36 3.08
CA ILE A 94 -2.33 -5.59 2.04
C ILE A 94 -2.99 -6.08 0.75
N ILE A 95 -2.58 -5.51 -0.38
CA ILE A 95 -2.91 -6.04 -1.69
C ILE A 95 -1.85 -7.07 -2.06
N GLU A 96 -2.25 -8.34 -2.17
CA GLU A 96 -1.35 -9.42 -2.55
C GLU A 96 -1.29 -9.60 -4.08
N TRP A 97 -0.08 -9.72 -4.62
CA TRP A 97 0.12 -10.17 -6.00
C TRP A 97 0.00 -11.69 -6.06
N ILE A 98 -0.94 -12.19 -6.88
CA ILE A 98 -1.18 -13.63 -7.08
C ILE A 98 -1.00 -13.94 -8.57
N SER A 99 -0.02 -14.77 -8.90
CA SER A 99 0.17 -15.26 -10.27
C SER A 99 -1.04 -16.08 -10.71
N TYR A 100 -1.42 -15.95 -11.98
CA TYR A 100 -2.51 -16.72 -12.57
C TYR A 100 -2.35 -18.23 -12.40
N SER A 101 -1.11 -18.72 -12.45
CA SER A 101 -0.78 -20.15 -12.30
C SER A 101 -1.12 -20.73 -10.92
N LYS A 102 -1.45 -19.90 -9.93
CA LYS A 102 -1.82 -20.31 -8.57
C LYS A 102 -3.33 -20.52 -8.38
N PHE A 103 -4.12 -20.24 -9.43
CA PHE A 103 -5.56 -20.42 -9.44
C PHE A 103 -5.95 -21.74 -10.14
N GLU A 104 -6.94 -22.41 -9.58
CA GLU A 104 -7.51 -23.66 -10.11
C GLU A 104 -9.02 -23.60 -10.24
N ASP A 105 -9.59 -24.55 -10.98
CA ASP A 105 -11.02 -24.64 -11.30
C ASP A 105 -11.62 -23.30 -11.73
N ILE A 106 -10.93 -22.63 -12.66
CA ILE A 106 -11.29 -21.30 -13.12
C ILE A 106 -12.56 -21.40 -13.96
N LYS A 107 -13.67 -20.86 -13.43
CA LYS A 107 -15.00 -20.91 -14.06
C LYS A 107 -15.47 -19.51 -14.38
N TYR A 108 -15.89 -19.31 -15.62
CA TYR A 108 -16.56 -18.08 -16.03
C TYR A 108 -17.89 -17.92 -15.27
N ILE A 109 -18.16 -16.71 -14.78
CA ILE A 109 -19.42 -16.37 -14.11
C ILE A 109 -20.26 -15.48 -15.01
N ASP A 110 -19.71 -14.32 -15.41
CA ASP A 110 -20.45 -13.31 -16.14
C ASP A 110 -19.52 -12.28 -16.81
N LYS A 111 -20.08 -11.35 -17.60
CA LYS A 111 -19.39 -10.21 -18.20
C LYS A 111 -20.14 -8.93 -17.86
N GLY A 112 -19.46 -8.02 -17.16
CA GLY A 112 -19.94 -6.66 -16.90
C GLY A 112 -19.30 -5.62 -17.82
N GLY A 113 -19.68 -4.36 -17.64
CA GLY A 113 -19.11 -3.23 -18.39
C GLY A 113 -17.60 -3.05 -18.23
N PHE A 114 -17.03 -3.56 -17.13
CA PHE A 114 -15.60 -3.44 -16.81
C PHE A 114 -14.77 -4.71 -17.07
N GLY A 115 -15.37 -5.74 -17.66
CA GLY A 115 -14.66 -6.98 -18.03
C GLY A 115 -15.42 -8.26 -17.71
N LYS A 116 -14.71 -9.38 -17.84
CA LYS A 116 -15.21 -10.72 -17.51
C LYS A 116 -14.95 -11.04 -16.04
N ILE A 117 -15.86 -11.81 -15.46
CA ILE A 117 -15.86 -12.25 -14.08
C ILE A 117 -15.63 -13.76 -14.08
N TYR A 118 -14.66 -14.20 -13.30
CA TYR A 118 -14.34 -15.60 -13.07
C TYR A 118 -14.40 -15.91 -11.58
N SER A 119 -14.68 -17.18 -11.25
CA SER A 119 -14.40 -17.78 -9.94
C SER A 119 -13.22 -18.73 -10.09
N ALA A 120 -12.44 -18.89 -9.03
CA ALA A 120 -11.32 -19.82 -8.98
C ALA A 120 -10.99 -20.19 -7.53
N PHE A 121 -10.35 -21.34 -7.33
CA PHE A 121 -9.72 -21.71 -6.07
C PHE A 121 -8.28 -21.20 -6.03
N TRP A 122 -7.93 -20.52 -4.95
CA TRP A 122 -6.54 -20.16 -4.68
C TRP A 122 -5.92 -21.20 -3.73
N LYS A 123 -5.08 -22.08 -4.27
CA LYS A 123 -4.51 -23.21 -3.51
C LYS A 123 -3.64 -22.80 -2.35
N GLU A 124 -2.86 -21.74 -2.56
CA GLU A 124 -1.91 -21.27 -1.55
C GLU A 124 -2.69 -20.65 -0.39
N GLY A 125 -3.57 -19.67 -0.66
CA GLY A 125 -4.34 -18.89 0.32
C GLY A 125 -3.67 -17.56 0.69
N ASN A 126 -4.29 -16.76 1.56
CA ASN A 126 -3.78 -15.41 1.89
C ASN A 126 -2.70 -15.40 2.98
N ILE A 127 -1.74 -14.48 2.87
CA ILE A 127 -0.69 -14.28 3.88
C ILE A 127 -1.34 -13.95 5.22
N PHE A 128 -0.95 -14.69 6.25
CA PHE A 128 -1.36 -14.45 7.63
C PHE A 128 -0.22 -13.89 8.49
N LYS A 129 0.99 -14.44 8.32
CA LYS A 129 2.23 -13.95 8.94
C LYS A 129 3.43 -14.53 8.17
N TRP A 130 4.63 -14.08 8.49
CA TRP A 130 5.86 -14.71 8.03
C TRP A 130 6.41 -15.65 9.09
N ASN A 131 6.94 -16.79 8.65
CA ASN A 131 7.71 -17.68 9.50
C ASN A 131 9.14 -17.14 9.57
N ILE A 132 9.49 -16.58 10.72
CA ILE A 132 10.79 -15.93 10.98
C ILE A 132 11.99 -16.90 10.89
N TYR A 133 11.78 -18.22 10.98
CA TYR A 133 12.85 -19.23 10.91
C TYR A 133 13.06 -19.79 9.50
N LEU A 134 12.02 -19.78 8.69
CA LEU A 134 12.02 -20.41 7.37
C LEU A 134 11.93 -19.38 6.23
N LEU A 135 11.72 -18.10 6.54
CA LEU A 135 11.48 -17.01 5.57
C LEU A 135 10.33 -17.32 4.59
N VAL A 136 9.39 -18.17 5.00
CA VAL A 136 8.19 -18.54 4.22
C VAL A 136 6.94 -17.87 4.78
N LYS A 137 5.98 -17.61 3.90
CA LYS A 137 4.65 -17.10 4.27
C LYS A 137 3.86 -18.21 4.98
N VAL A 138 3.29 -17.91 6.14
CA VAL A 138 2.24 -18.71 6.76
C VAL A 138 0.91 -18.26 6.18
N ILE A 139 0.14 -19.22 5.69
CA ILE A 139 -1.03 -18.95 4.87
C ILE A 139 -2.31 -19.38 5.59
N ASN A 140 -3.37 -18.57 5.50
CA ASN A 140 -4.70 -18.95 5.94
C ASN A 140 -5.50 -19.57 4.79
N LYS A 141 -5.87 -20.85 4.92
CA LYS A 141 -6.72 -21.56 3.96
C LYS A 141 -8.18 -21.23 4.22
N VAL A 142 -8.66 -20.15 3.61
CA VAL A 142 -10.10 -19.85 3.55
C VAL A 142 -10.55 -20.04 2.11
N ASN A 143 -11.60 -20.83 1.88
CA ASN A 143 -12.26 -20.90 0.58
C ASN A 143 -12.83 -19.53 0.25
N LYS A 144 -12.08 -18.72 -0.50
CA LYS A 144 -12.49 -17.39 -0.93
C LYS A 144 -12.69 -17.42 -2.43
N TYR A 145 -13.85 -16.93 -2.85
CA TYR A 145 -14.15 -16.69 -4.26
C TYR A 145 -13.50 -15.37 -4.66
N TYR A 146 -12.59 -15.40 -5.63
CA TYR A 146 -11.93 -14.20 -6.14
C TYR A 146 -12.53 -13.79 -7.48
N LYS A 147 -12.99 -12.54 -7.57
CA LYS A 147 -13.39 -11.92 -8.83
C LYS A 147 -12.15 -11.35 -9.53
N ILE A 148 -11.69 -12.05 -10.56
CA ILE A 148 -10.56 -11.60 -11.38
C ILE A 148 -11.12 -10.81 -12.56
N ASN A 149 -10.87 -9.49 -12.61
CA ASN A 149 -11.23 -8.65 -13.74
C ASN A 149 -10.05 -8.58 -14.72
N TYR A 150 -10.25 -8.98 -15.97
CA TYR A 150 -9.25 -8.78 -17.04
C TYR A 150 -9.65 -7.62 -17.95
N ARG A 151 -8.71 -6.69 -18.16
CA ARG A 151 -8.72 -5.76 -19.31
C ARG A 151 -7.72 -6.31 -20.33
N LYS A 152 -8.19 -6.65 -21.53
CA LYS A 152 -7.30 -6.76 -22.68
C LYS A 152 -6.91 -5.31 -23.01
N ILE A 153 -5.67 -4.93 -22.69
CA ILE A 153 -5.08 -3.65 -23.11
C ILE A 153 -4.61 -3.85 -24.55
#